data_AF-A0A7W7S087-F1
#
_entry.id   AF-A0A7W7S087-F1
#
_cell.length_a   1.000
_cell.length_b   1.000
_cell.length_c   1.000
_cell.angle_alpha   90.00
_cell.angle_beta   90.00
_cell.angle_gamma   90.00
#
_symmetry.space_group_name_H-M   'P 1'
#
loop_
_entity.id
_entity.type
_entity.pdbx_description
1 polymer ?
#
loop_
_entity_poly.entity_id
_entity_poly.type
_entity_poly.pdbx_seq_one_letter_code
_entity_poly.pdbx_strand_id
1 'polypeptide(L)'
;MGSFLEELARREAAARRAVEQTREEIAGLEHRLEAEEEQLSRVVIAREVAEEILGETARLVGAELEPARVRPDGSPIGVTTVREWEPGMEVSMLPRAYRDVMEVITDAGHGVRAKQIALALGLGDSAAKVEGLRGKLRRLVARGWLTQDSPGIFALVERREPVGGAGSSSLDSGVRSPTNPPEGEPAHGRLRHGCEC
;
A
#
# COMPACT_ATOMS: atom_id res chain seq x y z
N MET A 1 -32.33 52.14 41.88
CA MET A 1 -32.77 50.76 41.55
C MET A 1 -32.94 50.49 40.04
N GLY A 2 -33.14 51.49 39.16
CA GLY A 2 -33.28 51.26 37.70
C GLY A 2 -32.04 50.70 36.98
N SER A 3 -30.84 51.17 37.33
CA SER A 3 -29.59 50.82 36.63
C SER A 3 -29.22 49.32 36.68
N PHE A 4 -29.52 48.60 37.77
CA PHE A 4 -29.26 47.16 37.85
C PHE A 4 -30.25 46.34 37.01
N LEU A 5 -31.54 46.72 37.01
CA LEU A 5 -32.56 46.07 36.20
C LEU A 5 -32.30 46.28 34.70
N GLU A 6 -31.84 47.47 34.31
CA GLU A 6 -31.43 47.75 32.92
C GLU A 6 -30.22 46.90 32.49
N GLU A 7 -29.22 46.73 33.36
CA GLU A 7 -28.08 45.86 33.06
C GLU A 7 -28.48 44.39 32.96
N LEU A 8 -29.38 43.92 33.84
CA LEU A 8 -29.95 42.57 33.71
C LEU A 8 -30.71 42.40 32.40
N ALA A 9 -31.58 43.36 32.04
CA ALA A 9 -32.32 43.31 30.78
C ALA A 9 -31.38 43.31 29.56
N ARG A 10 -30.28 44.06 29.61
CA ARG A 10 -29.24 44.05 28.57
C ARG A 10 -28.56 42.69 28.45
N ARG A 11 -28.19 42.07 29.58
CA ARG A 11 -27.57 40.73 29.60
C ARG A 11 -28.53 39.65 29.13
N GLU A 12 -29.78 39.72 29.55
CA GLU A 12 -30.83 38.80 29.08
C GLU A 12 -31.01 38.93 27.57
N ALA A 13 -31.10 40.16 27.04
CA ALA A 13 -31.21 40.38 25.60
C ALA A 13 -29.97 39.87 24.84
N ALA A 14 -28.76 40.02 25.40
CA ALA A 14 -27.54 39.48 24.82
C ALA A 14 -27.53 37.94 24.83
N ALA A 15 -27.93 37.32 25.95
CA ALA A 15 -28.03 35.87 26.07
C ALA A 15 -29.06 35.29 25.08
N ARG A 16 -30.23 35.92 24.95
CA ARG A 16 -31.26 35.51 23.97
C ARG A 16 -30.72 35.57 22.54
N ARG A 17 -30.02 36.64 22.17
CA ARG A 17 -29.38 36.74 20.84
C ARG A 17 -28.35 35.65 20.60
N ALA A 18 -27.51 35.35 21.59
CA ALA A 18 -26.52 34.27 21.49
C ALA A 18 -27.18 32.90 21.31
N VAL A 19 -28.30 32.65 22.01
CA VAL A 19 -29.09 31.42 21.85
C VAL A 19 -29.67 31.31 20.44
N GLU A 20 -30.26 32.37 19.90
CA GLU A 20 -30.80 32.34 18.53
C GLU A 20 -29.68 32.12 17.49
N GLN A 21 -28.55 32.83 17.63
CA GLN A 21 -27.39 32.60 16.76
C GLN A 21 -26.92 31.14 16.82
N THR A 22 -26.83 30.55 18.02
CA THR A 22 -26.44 29.15 18.18
C THR A 22 -27.44 28.21 17.50
N ARG A 23 -28.75 28.51 17.57
CA ARG A 23 -29.78 27.72 16.87
C ARG A 23 -29.65 27.84 15.35
N GLU A 24 -29.36 29.02 14.83
CA GLU A 24 -29.10 29.22 13.40
C GLU A 24 -27.86 28.44 12.94
N GLU A 25 -26.78 28.45 13.74
CA GLU A 25 -25.57 27.65 13.47
C GLU A 25 -25.88 26.14 13.48
N ILE A 26 -26.65 25.65 14.46
CA ILE A 26 -27.10 24.25 14.51
C ILE A 26 -27.90 23.90 13.27
N ALA A 27 -28.90 24.71 12.90
CA ALA A 27 -29.72 24.45 11.70
C ALA A 27 -28.87 24.40 10.42
N GLY A 28 -27.86 25.27 10.31
CA GLY A 28 -26.90 25.25 9.19
C GLY A 28 -26.02 23.99 9.18
N LEU A 29 -25.61 23.49 10.35
CA LEU A 29 -24.85 22.25 10.47
C LEU A 29 -25.70 21.02 10.19
N GLU A 30 -26.95 20.98 10.66
CA GLU A 30 -27.91 19.91 10.39
C GLU A 30 -28.18 19.80 8.89
N HIS A 31 -28.43 20.92 8.21
CA HIS A 31 -28.63 20.92 6.76
C HIS A 31 -27.40 20.39 5.99
N ARG A 32 -26.19 20.75 6.43
CA ARG A 32 -24.95 20.22 5.83
C ARG A 32 -24.80 18.73 6.10
N LEU A 33 -25.12 18.27 7.30
CA LEU A 33 -25.07 16.86 7.66
C LEU A 33 -26.03 16.05 6.78
N GLU A 34 -27.27 16.49 6.61
CA GLU A 34 -28.26 15.85 5.73
C GLU A 34 -27.74 15.72 4.30
N ALA A 35 -27.10 16.76 3.76
CA ALA A 35 -26.54 16.73 2.42
C ALA A 35 -25.39 15.70 2.28
N GLU A 36 -24.50 15.61 3.27
CA GLU A 36 -23.41 14.64 3.30
C GLU A 36 -23.94 13.20 3.47
N GLU A 37 -24.96 13.00 4.31
CA GLU A 37 -25.64 11.72 4.48
C GLU A 37 -26.35 11.27 3.19
N GLU A 38 -26.93 12.21 2.45
CA GLU A 38 -27.50 11.92 1.12
C GLU A 38 -26.40 11.48 0.14
N GLN A 39 -25.25 12.17 0.10
CA GLN A 39 -24.14 11.75 -0.75
C GLN A 39 -23.61 10.38 -0.36
N LEU A 40 -23.48 10.10 0.93
CA LEU A 40 -23.08 8.78 1.43
C LEU A 40 -24.08 7.71 1.01
N SER A 41 -25.37 7.97 1.17
CA SER A 41 -26.45 7.06 0.76
C SER A 41 -26.36 6.73 -0.73
N ARG A 42 -26.10 7.72 -1.59
CA ARG A 42 -25.90 7.50 -3.03
C ARG A 42 -24.72 6.58 -3.33
N VAL A 43 -23.60 6.76 -2.63
CA VAL A 43 -22.41 5.91 -2.80
C VAL A 43 -22.67 4.49 -2.31
N VAL A 44 -23.37 4.33 -1.19
CA VAL A 44 -23.74 3.01 -0.65
C VAL A 44 -24.65 2.27 -1.65
N ILE A 45 -25.69 2.93 -2.16
CA ILE A 45 -26.58 2.36 -3.18
C ILE A 45 -25.79 1.98 -4.43
N ALA A 46 -24.91 2.87 -4.92
CA ALA A 46 -24.09 2.58 -6.10
C ALA A 46 -23.18 1.36 -5.89
N ARG A 47 -22.63 1.20 -4.68
CA ARG A 47 -21.85 0.02 -4.32
C ARG A 47 -22.70 -1.25 -4.30
N GLU A 48 -23.89 -1.20 -3.71
CA GLU A 48 -24.82 -2.34 -3.68
C GLU A 48 -25.20 -2.78 -5.09
N VAL A 49 -25.56 -1.83 -5.97
CA VAL A 49 -25.85 -2.11 -7.38
C VAL A 49 -24.63 -2.70 -8.10
N ALA A 50 -23.43 -2.17 -7.85
CA ALA A 50 -22.21 -2.72 -8.44
C ALA A 50 -21.95 -4.17 -7.96
N GLU A 51 -22.19 -4.46 -6.68
CA GLU A 51 -22.06 -5.81 -6.13
C GLU A 51 -23.10 -6.79 -6.70
N GLU A 52 -24.33 -6.33 -6.97
CA GLU A 52 -25.36 -7.11 -7.64
C GLU A 52 -24.94 -7.48 -9.07
N ILE A 53 -24.52 -6.50 -9.88
CA ILE A 53 -24.07 -6.73 -11.27
C ILE A 53 -22.84 -7.65 -11.30
N LEU A 54 -21.86 -7.41 -10.41
CA LEU A 54 -20.68 -8.27 -10.30
C LEU A 54 -21.03 -9.69 -9.83
N GLY A 55 -22.03 -9.83 -8.96
CA GLY A 55 -22.55 -11.11 -8.51
C GLY A 55 -23.30 -11.88 -9.60
N GLU A 56 -24.13 -11.19 -10.39
CA GLU A 56 -24.86 -11.76 -11.52
C GLU A 56 -23.90 -12.21 -12.62
N THR A 57 -22.95 -11.35 -13.00
CA THR A 57 -21.90 -11.73 -13.97
C THR A 57 -21.06 -12.92 -13.50
N ALA A 58 -20.72 -13.01 -12.22
CA ALA A 58 -20.02 -14.18 -11.66
C ALA A 58 -20.85 -15.47 -11.74
N ARG A 59 -22.19 -15.41 -11.58
CA ARG A 59 -23.07 -16.58 -11.75
C ARG A 59 -23.19 -17.01 -13.20
N LEU A 60 -23.29 -16.06 -14.12
CA LEU A 60 -23.35 -16.34 -15.57
C LEU A 60 -22.03 -16.94 -16.08
N VAL A 61 -20.88 -16.46 -15.60
CA VAL A 61 -19.55 -17.00 -15.93
C VAL A 61 -19.25 -18.31 -15.18
N GLY A 62 -19.84 -18.50 -13.99
CA GLY A 62 -19.66 -19.70 -13.16
C GLY A 62 -20.49 -20.91 -13.59
N ALA A 63 -21.50 -20.73 -14.45
CA ALA A 63 -22.33 -21.82 -14.99
C ALA A 63 -21.75 -22.48 -16.24
N GLU A 64 -20.73 -21.89 -16.87
CA GLU A 64 -20.13 -22.42 -18.10
C GLU A 64 -18.61 -22.30 -18.07
N LEU A 65 -17.97 -23.10 -17.21
CA LEU A 65 -16.53 -23.38 -17.31
C LEU A 65 -16.24 -24.85 -17.01
N GLU A 66 -16.46 -25.68 -18.04
CA GLU A 66 -15.41 -26.62 -18.43
C GLU A 66 -14.13 -25.83 -18.75
N PRO A 67 -12.92 -26.30 -18.40
CA PRO A 67 -11.73 -25.47 -18.37
C PRO A 67 -11.14 -25.27 -19.77
N ALA A 68 -11.67 -24.33 -20.54
CA ALA A 68 -11.03 -23.83 -21.74
C ALA A 68 -10.07 -22.69 -21.37
N ARG A 69 -8.77 -22.92 -21.61
CA ARG A 69 -7.71 -21.92 -21.47
C ARG A 69 -7.96 -20.74 -22.40
N VAL A 70 -8.52 -19.65 -21.90
CA VAL A 70 -8.58 -18.38 -22.63
C VAL A 70 -7.67 -17.38 -21.94
N ARG A 71 -6.67 -16.90 -22.70
CA ARG A 71 -5.80 -15.79 -22.31
C ARG A 71 -6.67 -14.53 -22.11
N PRO A 72 -6.50 -13.77 -21.02
CA PRO A 72 -7.20 -12.51 -20.87
C PRO A 72 -6.43 -11.42 -21.61
N ASP A 73 -6.80 -11.17 -22.86
CA ASP A 73 -6.63 -9.85 -23.46
C ASP A 73 -7.93 -9.06 -23.23
N GLY A 74 -7.81 -7.85 -22.69
CA GLY A 74 -8.90 -6.88 -22.58
C GLY A 74 -9.61 -6.82 -21.23
N SER A 75 -9.00 -6.14 -20.26
CA SER A 75 -9.67 -5.70 -19.03
C SER A 75 -10.49 -4.42 -19.31
N PRO A 76 -11.79 -4.34 -18.99
CA PRO A 76 -12.55 -3.10 -19.14
C PRO A 76 -12.27 -2.15 -17.97
N ILE A 77 -12.16 -0.86 -18.30
CA ILE A 77 -12.30 0.33 -17.45
C ILE A 77 -11.16 0.55 -16.43
N GLY A 78 -10.11 1.21 -16.92
CA GLY A 78 -8.99 1.72 -16.13
C GLY A 78 -9.36 2.99 -15.36
N VAL A 79 -9.68 2.84 -14.07
CA VAL A 79 -9.24 3.82 -13.08
C VAL A 79 -7.84 3.40 -12.65
N THR A 80 -6.85 4.00 -13.31
CA THR A 80 -5.43 3.79 -13.06
C THR A 80 -5.05 4.39 -11.70
N THR A 81 -5.13 3.58 -10.63
CA THR A 81 -4.83 4.00 -9.24
C THR A 81 -3.36 3.95 -8.85
N VAL A 82 -2.49 3.42 -9.72
CA VAL A 82 -1.05 3.35 -9.43
C VAL A 82 -0.31 4.04 -10.55
N ARG A 83 0.37 5.14 -10.22
CA ARG A 83 1.27 5.84 -11.13
C ARG A 83 2.48 4.97 -11.47
N GLU A 84 3.05 5.21 -12.64
CA GLU A 84 4.35 4.65 -13.02
C GLU A 84 5.42 5.17 -12.04
N TRP A 85 6.35 4.31 -11.63
CA TRP A 85 7.40 4.66 -10.69
C TRP A 85 8.48 5.50 -11.39
N GLU A 86 8.91 6.60 -10.76
CA GLU A 86 10.05 7.42 -11.19
C GLU A 86 11.11 7.50 -10.07
N PRO A 87 12.40 7.68 -10.42
CA PRO A 87 13.47 7.84 -9.43
C PRO A 87 13.20 9.02 -8.50
N GLY A 88 13.14 8.78 -7.19
CA GLY A 88 12.83 9.79 -6.16
C GLY A 88 11.40 9.76 -5.61
N MET A 89 10.56 8.80 -6.04
CA MET A 89 9.20 8.66 -5.54
C MET A 89 9.12 7.86 -4.23
N GLU A 90 8.47 8.44 -3.22
CA GLU A 90 8.27 7.84 -1.90
C GLU A 90 7.08 6.85 -1.88
N VAL A 91 7.21 5.78 -1.11
CA VAL A 91 6.16 4.74 -0.92
C VAL A 91 4.86 5.34 -0.38
N SER A 92 4.94 6.49 0.31
CA SER A 92 3.79 7.24 0.84
C SER A 92 2.79 7.69 -0.22
N MET A 93 3.21 7.82 -1.50
CA MET A 93 2.37 8.23 -2.63
C MET A 93 1.49 7.11 -3.19
N LEU A 94 1.73 5.86 -2.78
CA LEU A 94 0.87 4.74 -3.14
C LEU A 94 -0.42 4.73 -2.30
N PRO A 95 -1.56 4.28 -2.85
CA PRO A 95 -2.76 4.02 -2.04
C PRO A 95 -2.45 3.05 -0.90
N ARG A 96 -3.11 3.22 0.25
CA ARG A 96 -2.81 2.50 1.52
C ARG A 96 -2.65 0.99 1.34
N ALA A 97 -3.54 0.36 0.58
CA ALA A 97 -3.49 -1.08 0.33
C ALA A 97 -2.22 -1.57 -0.40
N TYR A 98 -1.54 -0.70 -1.14
CA TYR A 98 -0.23 -1.01 -1.75
C TYR A 98 0.93 -0.65 -0.82
N ARG A 99 0.77 0.33 0.09
CA ARG A 99 1.79 0.63 1.12
C ARG A 99 1.96 -0.52 2.09
N ASP A 100 0.86 -1.11 2.55
CA ASP A 100 0.88 -2.26 3.45
C ASP A 100 1.63 -3.45 2.81
N VAL A 101 1.49 -3.65 1.49
CA VAL A 101 2.25 -4.66 0.71
C VAL A 101 3.74 -4.34 0.67
N MET A 102 4.10 -3.07 0.44
CA MET A 102 5.49 -2.63 0.37
C MET A 102 6.19 -2.74 1.72
N GLU A 103 5.50 -2.41 2.81
CA GLU A 103 5.99 -2.57 4.19
C GLU A 103 6.36 -4.03 4.48
N VAL A 104 5.45 -4.98 4.18
CA VAL A 104 5.70 -6.42 4.36
C VAL A 104 6.93 -6.92 3.58
N ILE A 105 7.12 -6.46 2.35
CA ILE A 105 8.29 -6.86 1.53
C ILE A 105 9.57 -6.18 2.05
N THR A 106 9.47 -4.93 2.51
CA THR A 106 10.59 -4.18 3.10
C THR A 106 11.06 -4.83 4.41
N ASP A 107 10.13 -5.18 5.29
CA ASP A 107 10.42 -5.84 6.56
C ASP A 107 11.04 -7.22 6.37
N ALA A 108 10.65 -7.94 5.31
CA ALA A 108 11.24 -9.22 4.98
C ALA A 108 12.69 -9.09 4.46
N GLY A 109 13.04 -7.97 3.82
CA GLY A 109 14.39 -7.70 3.31
C GLY A 109 14.88 -8.65 2.19
N HIS A 110 14.02 -9.54 1.69
CA HIS A 110 14.31 -10.50 0.63
C HIS A 110 13.05 -10.78 -0.21
N GLY A 111 13.19 -11.49 -1.33
CA GLY A 111 12.04 -11.86 -2.16
C GLY A 111 11.00 -12.67 -1.38
N VAL A 112 9.73 -12.23 -1.39
CA VAL A 112 8.63 -12.83 -0.63
C VAL A 112 7.61 -13.47 -1.57
N ARG A 113 7.10 -14.66 -1.20
CA ARG A 113 6.03 -15.31 -1.98
C ARG A 113 4.70 -14.61 -1.76
N ALA A 114 3.86 -14.54 -2.81
CA ALA A 114 2.52 -13.94 -2.71
C ALA A 114 1.66 -14.51 -1.58
N LYS A 115 1.76 -15.82 -1.29
CA LYS A 115 1.07 -16.46 -0.16
C LYS A 115 1.51 -15.90 1.19
N GLN A 116 2.82 -15.65 1.36
CA GLN A 116 3.37 -15.11 2.60
C GLN A 116 2.95 -13.65 2.80
N ILE A 117 2.92 -12.87 1.73
CA ILE A 117 2.41 -11.49 1.77
C ILE A 117 0.91 -11.50 2.12
N ALA A 118 0.10 -12.38 1.54
CA ALA A 118 -1.33 -12.49 1.85
C ALA A 118 -1.58 -12.84 3.33
N LEU A 119 -0.76 -13.71 3.90
CA LEU A 119 -0.82 -14.07 5.32
C LEU A 119 -0.42 -12.91 6.23
N ALA A 120 0.67 -12.21 5.91
CA ALA A 120 1.13 -11.04 6.67
C ALA A 120 0.12 -9.89 6.66
N LEU A 121 -0.61 -9.72 5.56
CA LEU A 121 -1.67 -8.72 5.42
C LEU A 121 -3.02 -9.15 6.03
N GLY A 122 -3.10 -10.32 6.68
CA GLY A 122 -4.34 -10.83 7.27
C GLY A 122 -5.43 -11.19 6.24
N LEU A 123 -5.07 -11.30 4.96
CA LEU A 123 -6.03 -11.65 3.90
C LEU A 123 -6.42 -13.14 3.98
N GLY A 124 -5.55 -13.99 4.52
CA GLY A 124 -5.74 -15.44 4.58
C GLY A 124 -5.12 -16.16 3.38
N ASP A 125 -5.22 -17.49 3.34
CA ASP A 125 -4.44 -18.34 2.44
C ASP A 125 -5.23 -18.98 1.28
N SER A 126 -6.48 -18.57 1.08
CA SER A 126 -7.32 -19.09 0.01
C SER A 126 -6.77 -18.75 -1.38
N ALA A 127 -6.89 -19.70 -2.31
CA ALA A 127 -6.33 -19.57 -3.66
C ALA A 127 -6.82 -18.30 -4.40
N ALA A 128 -8.10 -17.95 -4.24
CA ALA A 128 -8.68 -16.75 -4.82
C ALA A 128 -8.04 -15.46 -4.31
N LYS A 129 -7.76 -15.37 -3.01
CA LYS A 129 -7.12 -14.20 -2.39
C LYS A 129 -5.64 -14.09 -2.75
N VAL A 130 -4.95 -15.24 -2.78
CA VAL A 130 -3.54 -15.31 -3.17
C VAL A 130 -3.35 -14.93 -4.65
N GLU A 131 -4.20 -15.40 -5.56
CA GLU A 131 -4.09 -15.04 -6.98
C GLU A 131 -4.53 -13.60 -7.24
N GLY A 132 -5.57 -13.11 -6.53
CA GLY A 132 -5.96 -11.70 -6.56
C GLY A 132 -4.81 -10.77 -6.11
N LEU A 133 -4.08 -11.16 -5.06
CA LEU A 133 -2.88 -10.45 -4.62
C LEU A 133 -1.73 -10.59 -5.63
N ARG A 134 -1.54 -11.76 -6.24
CA ARG A 134 -0.54 -11.98 -7.30
C ARG A 134 -0.76 -11.07 -8.50
N GLY A 135 -2.02 -10.82 -8.88
CA GLY A 135 -2.38 -9.84 -9.90
C GLY A 135 -1.97 -8.41 -9.54
N LYS A 136 -2.20 -8.00 -8.27
CA LYS A 136 -1.77 -6.69 -7.76
C LYS A 136 -0.24 -6.55 -7.71
N LEU A 137 0.47 -7.60 -7.30
CA LEU A 137 1.93 -7.63 -7.28
C LEU A 137 2.52 -7.55 -8.68
N ARG A 138 1.98 -8.32 -9.65
CA ARG A 138 2.38 -8.21 -11.08
C ARG A 138 2.19 -6.79 -11.62
N ARG A 139 1.14 -6.08 -11.19
CA ARG A 139 0.89 -4.69 -11.58
C ARG A 139 1.92 -3.71 -10.99
N LEU A 140 2.38 -3.94 -9.76
CA LEU A 140 3.49 -3.19 -9.17
C LEU A 140 4.81 -3.48 -9.90
N VAL A 141 5.04 -4.75 -10.28
CA VAL A 141 6.21 -5.14 -11.09
C VAL A 141 6.20 -4.45 -12.45
N ALA A 142 5.07 -4.48 -13.17
CA ALA A 142 4.93 -3.83 -14.46
C ALA A 142 5.15 -2.30 -14.42
N ARG A 143 5.01 -1.69 -13.23
CA ARG A 143 5.17 -0.25 -13.01
C ARG A 143 6.51 0.13 -12.36
N GLY A 144 7.42 -0.83 -12.20
CA GLY A 144 8.76 -0.59 -11.67
C GLY A 144 8.84 -0.40 -10.15
N TRP A 145 7.81 -0.79 -9.40
CA TRP A 145 7.83 -0.72 -7.92
C TRP A 145 8.44 -1.97 -7.28
N LEU A 146 8.32 -3.14 -7.94
CA LEU A 146 8.83 -4.43 -7.47
C LEU A 146 9.56 -5.16 -8.61
N THR A 147 10.48 -6.06 -8.28
CA THR A 147 11.01 -7.08 -9.21
C THR A 147 10.34 -8.42 -8.95
N GLN A 148 10.33 -9.26 -9.98
CA GLN A 148 9.99 -10.67 -9.85
C GLN A 148 11.25 -11.49 -10.12
N ASP A 149 11.94 -11.90 -9.05
CA ASP A 149 13.18 -12.66 -9.14
C ASP A 149 12.94 -14.09 -9.66
N SER A 150 11.75 -14.63 -9.40
CA SER A 150 11.31 -15.96 -9.83
C SER A 150 9.79 -16.04 -9.85
N PRO A 151 9.17 -16.99 -10.58
CA PRO A 151 7.72 -17.07 -10.73
C PRO A 151 6.96 -17.13 -9.38
N GLY A 152 6.48 -15.98 -8.89
CA GLY A 152 5.71 -15.88 -7.65
C GLY A 152 6.50 -15.46 -6.41
N ILE A 153 7.77 -15.09 -6.58
CA ILE A 153 8.60 -14.39 -5.60
C ILE A 153 8.73 -12.95 -6.06
N PHE A 154 8.43 -12.01 -5.15
CA PHE A 154 8.46 -10.58 -5.42
C PHE A 154 9.42 -9.90 -4.46
N ALA A 155 10.33 -9.08 -4.98
CA ALA A 155 11.30 -8.32 -4.21
C ALA A 155 11.16 -6.83 -4.54
N LEU A 156 11.71 -5.96 -3.69
CA LEU A 156 11.85 -4.55 -4.03
C LEU A 156 12.83 -4.41 -5.19
N VAL A 157 12.58 -3.45 -6.08
CA VAL A 157 13.61 -3.03 -7.05
C VAL A 157 14.81 -2.57 -6.25
N GLU A 158 15.93 -3.31 -6.35
CA GLU A 158 17.20 -2.89 -5.79
C GLU A 158 17.47 -1.48 -6.27
N ARG A 159 17.51 -0.52 -5.33
CA ARG A 159 17.92 0.86 -5.55
C ARG A 159 19.40 0.85 -5.92
N ARG A 160 19.71 0.47 -7.15
CA ARG A 160 21.04 0.59 -7.68
C ARG A 160 21.17 2.02 -8.17
N GLU A 161 21.74 2.89 -7.34
CA GLU A 161 22.40 4.08 -7.87
C GLU A 161 23.32 3.63 -9.02
N PRO A 162 23.36 4.34 -10.16
CA PRO A 162 24.26 3.99 -11.24
C PRO A 162 25.69 4.20 -10.74
N VAL A 163 26.30 3.14 -10.22
CA VAL A 163 27.75 3.09 -9.99
C VAL A 163 28.37 3.15 -11.38
N GLY A 164 28.86 4.36 -11.69
CA GLY A 164 29.62 4.66 -12.89
C GLY A 164 30.75 3.66 -13.07
N GLY A 165 30.92 3.22 -14.30
CA GLY A 165 31.96 2.28 -14.68
C GLY A 165 33.36 2.85 -14.45
N ALA A 166 34.26 1.98 -14.07
CA ALA A 166 35.67 2.07 -14.42
C ALA A 166 36.14 0.64 -14.69
N GLY A 167 36.48 0.38 -15.94
CA GLY A 167 36.92 -0.92 -16.40
C GLY A 167 38.35 -1.26 -15.99
N SER A 168 38.65 -2.54 -16.10
CA SER A 168 39.92 -3.10 -16.53
C SER A 168 39.61 -4.55 -16.90
N SER A 169 39.65 -4.91 -18.19
CA SER A 169 40.69 -5.76 -18.81
C SER A 169 41.00 -7.02 -17.96
N SER A 170 40.92 -8.23 -18.48
CA SER A 170 41.63 -8.73 -19.65
C SER A 170 41.14 -10.16 -19.95
N LEU A 171 41.29 -10.55 -21.22
CA LEU A 171 41.32 -11.94 -21.68
C LEU A 171 42.20 -12.81 -20.76
N ASP A 172 41.77 -14.04 -20.44
CA ASP A 172 42.47 -15.25 -20.85
C ASP A 172 41.73 -16.55 -20.46
N SER A 173 42.00 -17.58 -21.24
CA SER A 173 41.38 -18.90 -21.32
C SER A 173 41.63 -19.79 -20.10
N GLY A 174 40.75 -20.78 -19.93
CA GLY A 174 40.76 -21.68 -18.79
C GLY A 174 41.89 -22.72 -18.78
N VAL A 175 42.18 -23.24 -17.59
CA VAL A 175 42.73 -24.59 -17.37
C VAL A 175 42.24 -25.14 -16.03
N ARG A 176 42.13 -26.46 -16.02
CA ARG A 176 41.57 -27.37 -15.04
C ARG A 176 42.41 -27.52 -13.75
N SER A 177 41.67 -27.87 -12.72
CA SER A 177 41.94 -28.89 -11.69
C SER A 177 42.56 -28.51 -10.34
N PRO A 178 42.10 -29.18 -9.26
CA PRO A 178 42.42 -28.88 -7.86
C PRO A 178 43.41 -29.89 -7.25
N THR A 179 44.14 -29.48 -6.21
CA THR A 179 44.85 -30.27 -5.18
C THR A 179 45.71 -29.27 -4.39
N ASN A 180 45.82 -29.18 -3.07
CA ASN A 180 45.43 -29.95 -1.87
C ASN A 180 45.60 -28.97 -0.65
N PRO A 181 45.07 -29.24 0.55
CA PRO A 181 45.26 -28.44 1.78
C PRO A 181 46.53 -28.95 2.55
N PRO A 182 46.96 -28.46 3.75
CA PRO A 182 46.19 -28.40 5.01
C PRO A 182 46.49 -27.23 5.99
N GLU A 183 45.53 -27.06 6.91
CA GLU A 183 45.61 -26.71 8.35
C GLU A 183 46.83 -25.97 8.95
N GLY A 184 46.53 -24.99 9.83
CA GLY A 184 47.49 -24.43 10.78
C GLY A 184 46.98 -23.20 11.53
N GLU A 185 46.04 -23.42 12.46
CA GLU A 185 45.91 -22.89 13.85
C GLU A 185 46.62 -21.60 14.36
N PRO A 186 46.27 -21.08 15.56
CA PRO A 186 45.93 -19.67 15.80
C PRO A 186 47.02 -18.88 16.55
N ALA A 187 46.85 -17.56 16.64
CA ALA A 187 47.64 -16.75 17.57
C ALA A 187 46.79 -15.69 18.28
N HIS A 188 46.91 -15.75 19.60
CA HIS A 188 46.32 -14.92 20.64
C HIS A 188 46.80 -13.45 20.64
N GLY A 189 46.07 -12.61 21.38
CA GLY A 189 46.62 -11.43 22.08
C GLY A 189 45.83 -10.17 21.78
N ARG A 190 44.80 -9.79 22.55
CA ARG A 190 44.87 -9.12 23.87
C ARG A 190 45.66 -7.79 23.80
N LEU A 191 44.97 -6.69 24.12
CA LEU A 191 45.39 -5.46 24.85
C LEU A 191 44.51 -4.29 24.35
N ARG A 192 43.50 -3.88 25.12
CA ARG A 192 43.51 -2.82 26.16
C ARG A 192 43.75 -1.41 25.61
N HIS A 193 42.92 -0.50 26.15
CA HIS A 193 42.99 0.97 26.34
C HIS A 193 41.70 1.60 25.79
N GLY A 194 40.82 2.24 26.56
CA GLY A 194 41.01 2.98 27.81
C GLY A 194 41.14 4.48 27.49
N CYS A 195 40.31 5.30 28.16
CA CYS A 195 40.18 6.77 28.11
C CYS A 195 39.37 7.33 26.92
N GLU A 196 38.16 7.87 27.10
CA GLU A 196 37.75 9.10 27.84
C GLU A 196 38.48 10.36 27.37
N CYS A 197 37.76 11.18 26.61
CA CYS A 197 37.75 12.64 26.59
C CYS A 197 36.34 13.08 26.20
#